data_AF-A0A1B0BAK7-F1
#
_entry.id   AF-A0A1B0BAK7-F1
#
_cell.length_a   1.000
_cell.length_b   1.000
_cell.length_c   1.000
_cell.angle_alpha   90.00
_cell.angle_beta   90.00
_cell.angle_gamma   90.00
#
_symmetry.space_group_name_H-M   'P 1'
#
loop_
_entity.id
_entity.type
_entity.pdbx_description
1 polymer ?
#
loop_
_entity_poly.entity_id
_entity_poly.type
_entity_poly.pdbx_seq_one_letter_code
_entity_poly.pdbx_strand_id
1 'polypeptide(L)'
;MSPLMERTLLVAVVLGCLQVTTALMCYDCNSEYDRRCGDPFDPYSIGVVNCSKQEPLEHLKDKYKPILCRKTTQKVYGKVRIVRGCGYIPDERTDDGECLKRSGTHDVQAIYCACTNDLCNHAASTQLNNNENYSKLIFAYTLAALTVIFSCNTINMNFMQTS
;
A
#
# COMPACT_ATOMS: atom_id res chain seq x y z
N MET A 1 28.77 4.38 -38.54
CA MET A 1 28.05 5.02 -37.41
C MET A 1 28.92 6.13 -36.83
N SER A 2 28.35 7.26 -36.40
CA SER A 2 29.14 8.32 -35.75
C SER A 2 29.55 7.89 -34.33
N PRO A 3 30.71 8.33 -33.82
CA PRO A 3 31.18 7.99 -32.46
C PRO A 3 30.24 8.49 -31.37
N LEU A 4 29.41 9.49 -31.68
CA LEU A 4 28.33 9.97 -30.82
C LEU A 4 27.20 8.94 -30.70
N MET A 5 26.80 8.31 -31.81
CA MET A 5 25.71 7.33 -31.82
C MET A 5 26.06 6.04 -31.08
N GLU A 6 27.33 5.62 -31.13
CA GLU A 6 27.85 4.47 -30.39
C GLU A 6 27.83 4.69 -28.87
N ARG A 7 28.23 5.90 -28.42
CA ARG A 7 28.17 6.29 -27.00
C ARG A 7 26.73 6.37 -26.50
N THR A 8 25.81 6.91 -27.29
CA THR A 8 24.38 6.98 -26.92
C THR A 8 23.76 5.59 -26.80
N LEU A 9 24.12 4.67 -27.71
CA LEU A 9 23.63 3.28 -27.67
C LEU A 9 24.13 2.55 -26.42
N LEU A 10 25.41 2.71 -26.06
CA LEU A 10 25.99 2.12 -24.84
C LEU A 10 25.29 2.62 -23.58
N VAL A 11 25.02 3.93 -23.48
CA VAL A 11 24.32 4.51 -22.32
C VAL A 11 22.87 4.00 -22.22
N ALA A 12 22.17 3.88 -23.36
CA ALA A 12 20.80 3.34 -23.39
C ALA A 12 20.74 1.87 -22.95
N VAL A 13 21.71 1.03 -23.37
CA VAL A 13 21.80 -0.37 -22.94
C VAL A 13 22.08 -0.46 -21.44
N VAL A 14 23.01 0.35 -20.91
CA VAL A 14 23.34 0.35 -19.47
C VAL A 14 22.14 0.78 -18.62
N LEU A 15 21.41 1.83 -19.03
CA LEU A 15 20.18 2.27 -18.35
C LEU A 15 19.07 1.22 -18.41
N GLY A 16 18.92 0.52 -19.54
CA GLY A 16 17.96 -0.58 -19.70
C GLY A 16 18.25 -1.81 -18.83
N CYS A 17 19.49 -1.97 -18.37
CA CYS A 17 19.89 -3.06 -17.47
C CYS A 17 19.68 -2.75 -15.97
N LEU A 18 19.32 -1.51 -15.61
CA LEU A 18 19.06 -1.16 -14.22
C LEU A 18 17.66 -1.66 -13.81
N GLN A 19 17.59 -2.80 -13.13
CA GLN A 19 16.37 -3.25 -12.49
C GLN A 19 16.17 -2.49 -11.18
N VAL A 20 15.10 -1.68 -11.10
CA VAL A 20 14.68 -1.05 -9.85
C VAL A 20 13.94 -2.10 -9.02
N THR A 21 14.57 -2.58 -7.95
CA THR A 21 13.91 -3.42 -6.95
C THR A 21 13.39 -2.54 -5.83
N THR A 22 12.08 -2.54 -5.59
CA THR A 22 11.52 -1.96 -4.37
C THR A 22 11.62 -2.99 -3.25
N ALA A 23 11.94 -2.54 -2.05
CA ALA A 23 11.96 -3.38 -0.87
C ALA A 23 10.74 -3.03 -0.01
N LEU A 24 9.92 -4.03 0.31
CA LEU A 24 8.74 -3.81 1.12
C LEU A 24 9.12 -3.62 2.59
N MET A 25 8.78 -2.47 3.16
CA MET A 25 9.03 -2.13 4.55
C MET A 25 7.72 -2.16 5.35
N CYS A 26 7.71 -2.80 6.52
CA CYS A 26 6.53 -2.87 7.38
C CYS A 26 6.88 -2.58 8.84
N TYR A 27 5.93 -2.04 9.62
CA TYR A 27 6.09 -2.01 11.07
C TYR A 27 6.04 -3.43 11.63
N ASP A 28 6.95 -3.74 12.57
CA ASP A 28 7.02 -5.02 13.26
C ASP A 28 7.04 -4.78 14.76
N CYS A 29 5.90 -5.02 15.40
CA CYS A 29 5.70 -4.69 16.80
C CYS A 29 4.54 -5.44 17.43
N ASN A 30 4.49 -5.38 18.76
CA ASN A 30 3.49 -6.04 19.57
C ASN A 30 3.02 -5.13 20.72
N SER A 31 1.73 -4.84 20.79
CA SER A 31 1.18 -3.92 21.80
C SER A 31 1.24 -4.44 23.23
N GLU A 32 1.50 -5.74 23.41
CA GLU A 32 1.74 -6.33 24.74
C GLU A 32 3.08 -5.84 25.32
N TYR A 33 4.10 -5.67 24.48
CA TYR A 33 5.44 -5.29 24.90
C TYR A 33 5.69 -3.79 24.74
N ASP A 34 5.04 -3.16 23.74
CA ASP A 34 5.17 -1.74 23.47
C ASP A 34 3.80 -1.11 23.20
N ARG A 35 3.33 -0.30 24.14
CA ARG A 35 2.01 0.36 24.06
C ARG A 35 1.87 1.28 22.84
N ARG A 36 2.97 1.78 22.26
CA ARG A 36 2.97 2.61 21.05
C ARG A 36 2.51 1.82 19.81
N CYS A 37 2.66 0.50 19.84
CA CYS A 37 2.07 -0.42 18.87
C CYS A 37 0.54 -0.59 19.05
N GLY A 38 -0.11 0.15 19.95
CA GLY A 38 -1.56 0.14 20.09
C GLY A 38 -2.29 0.88 18.97
N ASP A 39 -3.57 1.15 19.23
CA ASP A 39 -4.39 2.15 18.54
C ASP A 39 -4.86 3.16 19.61
N PRO A 40 -4.58 4.47 19.48
CA PRO A 40 -3.86 5.10 18.37
C PRO A 40 -2.41 4.63 18.26
N PHE A 41 -1.92 4.52 17.02
CA PHE A 41 -0.57 4.08 16.72
C PHE A 41 0.41 5.23 16.83
N ASP A 42 1.52 5.01 17.54
CA ASP A 42 2.64 5.93 17.62
C ASP A 42 3.85 5.32 16.90
N PRO A 43 4.24 5.84 15.72
CA PRO A 43 5.37 5.29 14.95
C PRO A 43 6.73 5.64 15.55
N TYR A 44 6.82 6.55 16.53
CA TYR A 44 8.09 7.03 17.04
C TYR A 44 8.91 5.89 17.67
N SER A 45 10.03 5.57 17.01
CA SER A 45 10.98 4.54 17.43
C SER A 45 10.40 3.12 17.49
N ILE A 46 9.29 2.84 16.79
CA ILE A 46 8.79 1.49 16.55
C ILE A 46 9.65 0.79 15.49
N GLY A 47 9.88 -0.51 15.67
CA GLY A 47 10.63 -1.34 14.73
C GLY A 47 9.99 -1.38 13.34
N VAL A 48 10.82 -1.23 12.32
CA VAL A 48 10.47 -1.40 10.91
C VAL A 48 11.38 -2.48 10.33
N VAL A 49 10.81 -3.40 9.57
CA VAL A 49 11.53 -4.53 8.96
C VAL A 49 11.39 -4.50 7.45
N ASN A 50 12.42 -4.99 6.77
CA ASN A 50 12.42 -5.20 5.33
C ASN A 50 11.92 -6.61 5.04
N CYS A 51 10.65 -6.72 4.64
CA CYS A 51 10.02 -8.00 4.35
C CYS A 51 10.73 -8.72 3.20
N SER A 52 11.21 -8.01 2.17
CA SER A 52 11.91 -8.62 1.03
C SER A 52 13.21 -9.32 1.40
N LYS A 53 13.81 -9.01 2.56
CA LYS A 53 15.03 -9.65 3.08
C LYS A 53 14.79 -10.65 4.20
N GLN A 54 13.54 -10.80 4.64
CA GLN A 54 13.21 -11.67 5.76
C GLN A 54 13.18 -13.12 5.30
N GLU A 55 13.87 -13.99 6.04
CA GLU A 55 13.77 -15.43 5.78
C GLU A 55 12.34 -15.90 6.02
N PRO A 56 11.76 -16.68 5.09
CA PRO A 56 10.47 -17.27 5.31
C PRO A 56 10.45 -18.16 6.57
N LEU A 57 9.31 -18.17 7.26
CA LEU A 57 9.09 -19.07 8.40
C LEU A 57 9.33 -20.51 7.96
N GLU A 58 9.93 -21.33 8.83
CA GLU A 58 10.35 -22.71 8.51
C GLU A 58 9.25 -23.54 7.84
N HIS A 59 8.03 -23.46 8.36
CA HIS A 59 6.86 -24.16 7.84
C HIS A 59 6.29 -23.58 6.53
N LEU A 60 6.85 -22.48 6.03
CA LEU A 60 6.44 -21.78 4.80
C LEU A 60 7.56 -21.66 3.75
N LYS A 61 8.79 -22.06 4.07
CA LYS A 61 10.01 -21.83 3.27
C LYS A 61 9.87 -22.19 1.80
N ASP A 62 9.18 -23.28 1.51
CA ASP A 62 9.09 -23.82 0.15
C ASP A 62 7.95 -23.21 -0.68
N LYS A 63 7.01 -22.48 -0.04
CA LYS A 63 5.76 -22.07 -0.70
C LYS A 63 5.48 -20.57 -0.66
N TYR A 64 5.83 -19.89 0.44
CA TYR A 64 5.44 -18.50 0.62
C TYR A 64 6.61 -17.62 1.03
N LYS A 65 6.69 -16.45 0.43
CA LYS A 65 7.60 -15.37 0.80
C LYS A 65 6.82 -14.26 1.49
N PRO A 66 7.47 -13.48 2.37
CA PRO A 66 6.87 -12.29 2.94
C PRO A 66 6.71 -11.21 1.85
N ILE A 67 5.47 -10.92 1.45
CA ILE A 67 5.15 -10.06 0.30
C ILE A 67 4.17 -8.92 0.61
N LEU A 68 3.69 -8.83 1.86
CA LEU A 68 2.74 -7.81 2.29
C LEU A 68 2.97 -7.41 3.75
N CYS A 69 2.45 -6.26 4.15
CA CYS A 69 2.36 -5.89 5.56
C CYS A 69 1.05 -6.41 6.16
N ARG A 70 1.10 -6.83 7.42
CA ARG A 70 -0.08 -7.25 8.19
C ARG A 70 -0.25 -6.44 9.45
N LYS A 71 -1.50 -6.28 9.86
CA LYS A 71 -1.92 -5.85 11.19
C LYS A 71 -2.99 -6.80 11.70
N THR A 72 -2.82 -7.30 12.91
CA THR A 72 -3.78 -8.19 13.56
C THR A 72 -4.19 -7.60 14.90
N THR A 73 -5.49 -7.36 15.07
CA THR A 73 -6.09 -6.91 16.32
C THR A 73 -6.87 -8.06 16.93
N GLN A 74 -6.47 -8.49 18.12
CA GLN A 74 -7.10 -9.58 18.86
C GLN A 74 -7.72 -9.02 20.14
N LYS A 75 -8.99 -9.30 20.38
CA LYS A 75 -9.67 -9.05 21.64
C LYS A 75 -9.98 -10.39 22.29
N VAL A 76 -9.50 -10.59 23.52
CA VAL A 76 -9.73 -11.81 24.30
C VAL A 76 -10.09 -11.38 25.71
N TYR A 77 -11.31 -11.67 26.15
CA TYR A 77 -11.81 -11.32 27.49
C TYR A 77 -11.59 -9.84 27.84
N GLY A 78 -12.01 -8.93 26.96
CA GLY A 78 -11.82 -7.49 27.13
C GLY A 78 -10.40 -6.95 26.92
N LYS A 79 -9.37 -7.81 26.83
CA LYS A 79 -8.00 -7.37 26.57
C LYS A 79 -7.73 -7.31 25.07
N VAL A 80 -7.25 -6.17 24.59
CA VAL A 80 -6.92 -5.95 23.18
C VAL A 80 -5.41 -6.02 22.99
N ARG A 81 -4.98 -6.81 22.00
CA ARG A 81 -3.59 -6.93 21.56
C ARG A 81 -3.50 -6.67 20.07
N ILE A 82 -2.56 -5.82 19.67
CA ILE A 82 -2.28 -5.49 18.28
C ILE A 82 -0.87 -5.99 17.94
N VAL A 83 -0.77 -6.72 16.83
CA VAL A 83 0.49 -7.22 16.29
C VAL A 83 0.63 -6.75 14.85
N ARG A 84 1.77 -6.16 14.53
CA ARG A 84 2.14 -5.72 13.17
C ARG A 84 3.35 -6.51 12.71
N GLY A 85 3.48 -6.76 11.40
CA GLY A 85 4.68 -7.37 10.81
C GLY A 85 4.52 -7.68 9.33
N CYS A 86 5.41 -8.50 8.78
CA CYS A 86 5.28 -9.05 7.43
C CYS A 86 4.25 -10.19 7.36
N GLY A 87 3.51 -10.27 6.27
CA GLY A 87 2.60 -11.37 5.93
C GLY A 87 3.04 -12.09 4.65
N TYR A 88 2.53 -13.32 4.49
CA TYR A 88 3.06 -14.31 3.55
C TYR A 88 2.03 -14.81 2.55
N ILE A 89 0.74 -14.77 2.92
CA ILE A 89 -0.34 -15.38 2.17
C ILE A 89 -1.12 -14.23 1.52
N PRO A 90 -1.07 -14.07 0.19
CA PRO A 90 -1.87 -13.07 -0.49
C PRO A 90 -3.34 -13.49 -0.55
N ASP A 91 -4.23 -12.51 -0.48
CA ASP A 91 -5.67 -12.64 -0.70
C ASP A 91 -6.16 -11.36 -1.41
N GLU A 92 -6.42 -11.47 -2.72
CA GLU A 92 -6.85 -10.35 -3.56
C GLU A 92 -8.09 -9.61 -3.04
N ARG A 93 -8.90 -10.25 -2.20
CA ARG A 93 -10.12 -9.64 -1.64
C ARG A 93 -9.84 -8.80 -0.40
N THR A 94 -8.82 -9.14 0.38
CA THR A 94 -8.54 -8.49 1.69
C THR A 94 -7.26 -7.67 1.70
N ASP A 95 -6.32 -7.96 0.81
CA ASP A 95 -5.09 -7.19 0.65
C ASP A 95 -5.45 -5.80 0.11
N ASP A 96 -5.05 -4.74 0.82
CA ASP A 96 -5.42 -3.35 0.56
C ASP A 96 -6.93 -3.07 0.58
N GLY A 97 -7.72 -4.03 1.06
CA GLY A 97 -9.18 -4.00 1.08
C GLY A 97 -9.76 -4.02 2.49
N GLU A 98 -10.96 -4.58 2.61
CA GLU A 98 -11.63 -4.73 3.91
C GLU A 98 -10.96 -5.81 4.77
N CYS A 99 -10.67 -5.45 6.03
CA CYS A 99 -10.10 -6.39 6.98
C CYS A 99 -11.05 -7.55 7.29
N LEU A 100 -10.51 -8.77 7.31
CA LEU A 100 -11.23 -9.97 7.69
C LEU A 100 -11.49 -10.01 9.20
N LYS A 101 -12.76 -10.05 9.61
CA LYS A 101 -13.16 -10.20 11.01
C LYS A 101 -13.58 -11.64 11.29
N ARG A 102 -13.12 -12.18 12.43
CA ARG A 102 -13.48 -13.51 12.93
C ARG A 102 -13.90 -13.37 14.39
N SER A 103 -15.10 -13.85 14.71
CA SER A 103 -15.60 -13.89 16.09
C SER A 103 -15.60 -15.33 16.58
N GLY A 104 -15.10 -15.55 17.79
CA GLY A 104 -15.12 -16.81 18.51
C GLY A 104 -16.17 -16.83 19.63
N THR A 105 -16.13 -17.86 20.46
CA THR A 105 -16.94 -17.95 21.68
C THR A 105 -16.31 -17.12 22.81
N HIS A 106 -17.12 -16.70 23.78
CA HIS A 106 -16.66 -16.03 25.01
C HIS A 106 -15.82 -14.73 24.82
N ASP A 107 -16.33 -13.75 24.07
CA ASP A 107 -15.67 -12.43 23.84
C ASP A 107 -14.26 -12.53 23.24
N VAL A 108 -14.09 -13.47 22.30
CA VAL A 108 -12.89 -13.58 21.48
C VAL A 108 -13.19 -13.04 20.09
N GLN A 109 -12.46 -12.02 19.65
CA GLN A 109 -12.58 -11.44 18.32
C GLN A 109 -11.19 -11.21 17.73
N ALA A 110 -11.02 -11.45 16.44
CA ALA A 110 -9.79 -11.18 15.72
C ALA A 110 -10.10 -10.45 14.40
N ILE A 111 -9.34 -9.40 14.13
CA ILE A 111 -9.40 -8.61 12.90
C ILE A 111 -8.04 -8.73 12.21
N TYR A 112 -8.04 -9.18 10.97
CA TYR A 112 -6.85 -9.37 10.14
C TYR A 112 -6.90 -8.39 8.97
N CYS A 113 -5.92 -7.49 8.91
CA CYS A 113 -5.74 -6.56 7.80
C CYS A 113 -4.42 -6.86 7.11
N ALA A 114 -4.40 -6.71 5.79
CA ALA A 114 -3.23 -6.87 4.94
C ALA A 114 -3.16 -5.72 3.93
N CYS A 115 -1.96 -5.31 3.54
CA CYS A 115 -1.74 -4.24 2.57
C CYS A 115 -0.35 -4.37 1.93
N THR A 116 -0.18 -3.88 0.71
CA THR A 116 1.00 -4.16 -0.13
C THR A 116 1.98 -2.99 -0.23
N ASN A 117 1.63 -1.82 0.30
CA ASN A 117 2.46 -0.62 0.28
C ASN A 117 3.41 -0.53 1.49
N ASP A 118 4.48 0.24 1.34
CA ASP A 118 5.42 0.48 2.45
C ASP A 118 4.72 1.12 3.64
N LEU A 119 4.99 0.55 4.83
CA LEU A 119 4.54 1.04 6.13
C LEU A 119 3.02 1.19 6.25
N CYS A 120 2.24 0.55 5.36
CA CYS A 120 0.79 0.69 5.29
C CYS A 120 0.05 0.13 6.52
N ASN A 121 0.70 -0.76 7.29
CA ASN A 121 0.12 -1.37 8.48
C ASN A 121 0.10 -0.45 9.72
N HIS A 122 0.38 0.85 9.57
CA HIS A 122 0.22 1.85 10.64
C HIS A 122 -1.24 2.17 10.96
N ALA A 123 -2.13 2.09 9.96
CA ALA A 123 -3.50 2.57 10.07
C ALA A 123 -4.27 1.86 11.20
N ALA A 124 -5.16 2.60 11.86
CA ALA A 124 -6.19 1.99 12.71
C ALA A 124 -6.98 0.99 11.87
N SER A 125 -7.48 -0.09 12.48
CA SER A 125 -8.42 -0.99 11.80
C SER A 125 -9.75 -0.24 11.64
N THR A 126 -9.81 0.69 10.71
CA THR A 126 -11.03 1.40 10.38
C THR A 126 -12.01 0.38 9.82
N GLN A 127 -13.22 0.34 10.39
CA GLN A 127 -14.37 -0.19 9.67
C GLN A 127 -14.65 0.83 8.56
N LEU A 128 -13.92 0.74 7.45
CA LEU A 128 -14.21 1.57 6.30
C LEU A 128 -15.55 1.09 5.76
N ASN A 129 -16.59 1.86 6.04
CA ASN A 129 -17.78 1.86 5.22
C ASN A 129 -17.35 2.51 3.90
N ASN A 130 -16.89 1.70 2.95
CA ASN A 130 -16.46 2.20 1.65
C ASN A 130 -17.66 2.77 0.89
N ASN A 131 -17.92 4.06 1.05
CA ASN A 131 -18.64 4.81 0.03
C ASN A 131 -17.66 5.08 -1.12
N GLU A 132 -17.50 4.11 -2.01
CA GLU A 132 -16.68 4.16 -3.24
C GLU A 132 -16.99 5.35 -4.18
N ASN A 133 -18.01 6.14 -3.86
CA ASN A 133 -18.49 7.25 -4.67
C ASN A 133 -17.52 8.43 -4.73
N TYR A 134 -16.70 8.67 -3.69
CA TYR A 134 -15.87 9.88 -3.61
C TYR A 134 -14.74 9.91 -4.64
N SER A 135 -14.10 8.76 -4.90
CA SER A 135 -13.02 8.65 -5.89
C SER A 135 -13.55 8.76 -7.34
N LYS A 136 -14.75 8.21 -7.60
CA LYS A 136 -15.42 8.32 -8.92
C LYS A 136 -15.86 9.76 -9.22
N LEU A 137 -16.32 10.50 -8.21
CA LEU A 137 -16.68 11.91 -8.33
C LEU A 137 -15.47 12.77 -8.70
N ILE A 138 -14.32 12.59 -8.03
CA ILE A 138 -13.10 13.36 -8.33
C ILE A 138 -12.63 13.12 -9.77
N PHE A 139 -12.61 11.86 -10.23
CA PHE A 139 -12.19 11.54 -11.60
C PHE A 139 -13.11 12.19 -12.65
N ALA A 140 -14.44 12.15 -12.44
CA ALA A 140 -15.40 12.77 -13.34
C ALA A 140 -15.23 14.30 -13.44
N TYR A 141 -14.98 14.97 -12.31
CA TYR A 141 -14.74 16.42 -12.31
C TYR A 141 -13.43 16.79 -13.02
N THR A 142 -12.36 16.01 -12.82
CA THR A 142 -11.09 16.26 -13.52
C THR A 142 -11.20 16.08 -15.03
N LEU A 143 -11.95 15.07 -15.48
CA LEU A 143 -12.18 14.82 -16.91
C LEU A 143 -13.01 15.94 -17.54
N ALA A 144 -14.05 16.41 -16.85
CA ALA A 144 -14.89 17.52 -17.29
C ALA A 144 -14.13 18.86 -17.33
N ALA A 145 -13.25 19.13 -16.36
CA ALA A 145 -12.42 20.34 -16.38
C ALA A 145 -11.46 20.34 -17.58
N LEU A 146 -10.84 19.19 -17.89
CA LEU A 146 -9.94 19.06 -19.03
C LEU A 146 -10.66 19.30 -20.36
N THR A 147 -11.85 18.72 -20.56
CA THR A 147 -12.61 18.92 -21.81
C THR A 147 -13.04 20.38 -22.00
N VAL A 148 -13.42 21.08 -20.94
CA VAL A 148 -13.74 22.52 -20.99
C VAL A 148 -12.52 23.36 -21.36
N ILE A 149 -11.34 23.06 -20.80
CA ILE A 149 -10.10 23.78 -21.11
C ILE A 149 -9.70 23.56 -22.58
N PHE A 150 -9.77 22.33 -23.10
CA PHE A 150 -9.49 22.05 -24.52
C PHE A 150 -10.50 22.71 -25.47
N SER A 151 -11.79 22.75 -25.10
CA SER A 151 -12.83 23.43 -25.86
C SER A 151 -12.63 24.95 -25.88
N CYS A 152 -12.25 25.54 -24.75
CA CYS A 152 -11.98 26.98 -24.63
C CYS A 152 -10.76 27.42 -25.43
N ASN A 153 -9.68 26.63 -25.43
CA ASN A 153 -8.50 26.89 -26.25
C ASN A 153 -8.80 26.82 -27.76
N THR A 154 -9.73 25.95 -28.17
CA THR A 154 -10.16 25.83 -29.57
C THR A 154 -11.03 27.03 -29.99
N ILE A 155 -11.87 27.56 -29.10
CA ILE A 155 -12.65 28.78 -29.35
C ILE A 155 -11.76 30.03 -29.45
N ASN A 156 -10.74 30.16 -28.58
CA ASN A 156 -9.77 31.26 -28.66
C ASN A 156 -8.95 31.26 -29.96
N MET A 157 -8.61 30.06 -30.47
CA MET A 157 -7.93 29.92 -31.76
C MET A 157 -8.80 30.35 -32.96
N ASN A 158 -10.10 30.10 -32.90
CA ASN A 158 -11.03 30.51 -33.96
C ASN A 158 -11.34 32.02 -33.93
N PHE A 159 -11.27 32.67 -32.77
CA PHE A 159 -11.50 34.13 -32.65
C PHE A 159 -10.31 34.97 -33.14
N MET A 160 -9.09 34.43 -33.10
CA MET A 160 -7.87 35.06 -33.64
C MET A 160 -7.75 34.98 -35.17
N GLN A 161 -8.63 34.25 -35.85
CA GLN A 161 -8.64 34.11 -37.31
C GLN A 161 -9.69 34.97 -38.02
N THR A 162 -10.54 35.71 -37.29
CA THR A 162 -11.60 36.57 -37.86
C THR A 162 -11.53 38.02 -37.40
N SER A 163 -10.36 38.53 -37.02
CA SER A 163 -10.11 39.97 -36.84
C SER A 163 -8.98 40.46 -37.73
#